data_AF-M1ZYN1-F1
#
_entry.id   AF-M1ZYN1-F1
#
_cell.length_a   1.000
_cell.length_b   1.000
_cell.length_c   1.000
_cell.angle_alpha   90.00
_cell.angle_beta   90.00
_cell.angle_gamma   90.00
#
_symmetry.space_group_name_H-M   'P 1'
#
loop_
_entity.id
_entity.type
_entity.pdbx_description
1 polymer ?
#
loop_
_entity_poly.entity_id
_entity_poly.type
_entity_poly.pdbx_seq_one_letter_code
_entity_poly.pdbx_strand_id
1 'polypeptide(L)'
;AIEEYCDFIENEIKKEVEKDKLNINWRYSPGYGDLDISVQKDLLKSLDAERIIGLTASYHNILIPRKSVTAIIGIIPKEIVVNKKSCSKCNKFSSCKFRKIGEICEY
;
A
#
# COMPACT_ATOMS: atom_id res chain seq x y z
N ALA A 1 0.53 -15.71 -3.56
CA ALA A 1 -0.14 -15.49 -4.86
C ALA A 1 -0.38 -14.00 -5.12
N ILE A 2 -1.37 -13.33 -4.51
CA ILE A 2 -1.59 -11.88 -4.78
C ILE A 2 -0.47 -11.00 -4.21
N GLU A 3 0.02 -11.29 -2.99
CA GLU A 3 1.10 -10.51 -2.36
C GLU A 3 2.42 -10.62 -3.13
N GLU A 4 2.80 -11.84 -3.51
CA GLU A 4 4.00 -12.09 -4.32
C GLU A 4 3.95 -11.35 -5.66
N TYR A 5 2.76 -11.25 -6.27
CA TYR A 5 2.57 -10.45 -7.47
C TYR A 5 2.70 -8.95 -7.20
N CYS A 6 2.21 -8.45 -6.06
CA CYS A 6 2.40 -7.06 -5.67
C CYS A 6 3.88 -6.73 -5.46
N ASP A 7 4.65 -7.64 -4.86
CA ASP A 7 6.09 -7.46 -4.65
C ASP A 7 6.87 -7.51 -5.97
N PHE A 8 6.42 -8.33 -6.92
CA PHE A 8 6.95 -8.29 -8.28
C PHE A 8 6.71 -6.92 -8.94
N ILE A 9 5.47 -6.41 -8.91
CA ILE A 9 5.13 -5.10 -9.48
C ILE A 9 5.91 -3.97 -8.81
N GLU A 10 6.06 -3.99 -7.49
CA GLU A 10 6.85 -3.00 -6.75
C GLU A 10 8.31 -2.96 -7.23
N ASN A 11 8.92 -4.13 -7.45
CA ASN A 11 10.28 -4.22 -7.98
C ASN A 11 10.39 -3.71 -9.42
N GLU A 12 9.38 -3.96 -10.27
CA GLU A 12 9.37 -3.43 -11.63
C GLU A 12 9.26 -1.90 -11.64
N ILE A 13 8.36 -1.32 -10.83
CA ILE A 13 8.24 0.14 -10.66
C ILE A 13 9.57 0.72 -10.17
N LYS A 14 10.22 0.07 -9.19
CA LYS A 14 11.52 0.51 -8.67
C LYS A 14 12.58 0.59 -9.77
N LYS A 15 12.70 -0.46 -10.59
CA LYS A 15 13.66 -0.49 -11.72
C LYS A 15 13.36 0.58 -12.75
N GLU A 16 12.08 0.90 -12.97
CA GLU A 16 11.66 1.95 -13.89
C GLU A 16 12.10 3.33 -13.41
N VAL A 17 11.76 3.71 -12.18
CA VAL A 17 12.08 5.04 -11.64
C VAL A 17 13.57 5.23 -11.35
N GLU A 18 14.32 4.15 -11.12
CA GLU A 18 15.78 4.21 -10.94
C GLU A 18 16.50 4.77 -12.18
N LYS A 19 15.94 4.60 -13.38
CA LYS A 19 16.47 5.17 -14.63
C LYS A 19 16.51 6.69 -14.59
N ASP A 20 15.56 7.30 -13.89
CA ASP A 20 15.43 8.75 -13.73
C ASP A 20 16.13 9.28 -12.47
N LYS A 21 17.00 8.47 -11.85
CA LYS A 21 17.66 8.77 -10.57
C LYS A 21 16.65 9.05 -9.43
N LEU A 22 15.48 8.44 -9.50
CA LEU A 22 14.48 8.44 -8.43
C LEU A 22 14.55 7.12 -7.67
N ASN A 23 13.78 7.04 -6.59
CA ASN A 23 13.56 5.84 -5.78
C ASN A 23 12.08 5.76 -5.42
N ILE A 24 11.62 4.61 -4.93
CA ILE A 24 10.28 4.45 -4.39
C ILE A 24 10.31 4.44 -2.86
N ASN A 25 9.25 4.96 -2.26
CA ASN A 25 8.91 4.75 -0.86
C ASN A 25 8.03 3.50 -0.72
N TRP A 26 7.51 3.25 0.48
CA TRP A 26 6.63 2.13 0.76
C TRP A 26 5.33 2.13 -0.06
N ARG A 27 4.79 0.92 -0.23
CA ARG A 27 3.43 0.65 -0.71
C ARG A 27 2.43 0.81 0.43
N TYR A 28 1.50 1.75 0.30
CA TYR A 28 0.48 2.08 1.31
C TYR A 28 -0.93 1.78 0.81
N SER A 29 -1.68 0.98 1.56
CA SER A 29 -3.08 0.68 1.25
C SER A 29 -4.02 1.47 2.18
N PRO A 30 -5.18 1.96 1.67
CA PRO A 30 -6.16 2.61 2.53
C PRO A 30 -6.61 1.71 3.69
N GLY A 31 -6.74 2.30 4.89
CA GLY A 31 -7.06 1.59 6.14
C GLY A 31 -5.85 1.15 6.96
N TYR A 32 -4.63 1.37 6.45
CA TYR A 32 -3.38 1.06 7.14
C TYR A 32 -2.58 2.33 7.43
N GLY A 33 -1.76 2.29 8.50
CA GLY A 33 -0.97 3.45 8.91
C GLY A 33 -1.83 4.70 9.16
N ASP A 34 -1.41 5.83 8.65
CA ASP A 34 -2.11 7.11 8.69
C ASP A 34 -3.09 7.33 7.50
N LEU A 35 -3.20 6.36 6.59
CA LEU A 35 -4.10 6.46 5.43
C LEU A 35 -5.50 5.94 5.77
N ASP A 36 -6.47 6.85 5.81
CA ASP A 36 -7.86 6.53 6.15
C ASP A 36 -8.52 5.62 5.09
N ILE A 37 -9.31 4.64 5.54
CA ILE A 37 -10.01 3.69 4.66
C ILE A 37 -11.07 4.37 3.77
N SER A 38 -11.57 5.55 4.16
CA SER A 38 -12.53 6.34 3.35
C SER A 38 -11.98 6.73 1.99
N VAL A 39 -10.65 6.87 1.83
CA VAL A 39 -9.99 7.21 0.57
C VAL A 39 -10.13 6.09 -0.48
N GLN A 40 -10.43 4.86 -0.06
CA GLN A 40 -10.50 3.68 -0.92
C GLN A 40 -11.40 3.87 -2.15
N LYS A 41 -12.59 4.47 -1.98
CA LYS A 41 -13.54 4.68 -3.08
C LYS A 41 -13.05 5.72 -4.08
N ASP A 42 -12.46 6.80 -3.58
CA ASP A 42 -11.96 7.87 -4.45
C ASP A 42 -10.70 7.44 -5.20
N LEU A 43 -9.87 6.59 -4.59
CA LEU A 43 -8.75 5.93 -5.28
C LEU A 43 -9.26 5.05 -6.44
N LEU A 44 -10.24 4.18 -6.18
CA LEU A 44 -10.82 3.30 -7.21
C LEU A 44 -11.47 4.10 -8.35
N LYS A 45 -12.17 5.19 -8.04
CA LYS A 45 -12.74 6.10 -9.05
C LYS A 45 -11.66 6.77 -9.89
N SER A 46 -10.59 7.26 -9.27
CA SER A 46 -9.51 7.95 -9.98
C SER A 46 -8.78 7.02 -10.96
N LEU A 47 -8.71 5.73 -10.62
CA LEU A 47 -8.15 4.68 -11.49
C LEU A 47 -9.17 4.10 -12.47
N ASP A 48 -10.44 4.51 -12.39
CA ASP A 48 -11.56 3.95 -13.14
C ASP A 48 -11.63 2.40 -13.04
N ALA A 49 -11.29 1.90 -11.85
CA ALA A 49 -11.02 0.48 -11.61
C ALA A 49 -12.26 -0.40 -11.76
N GLU A 50 -13.44 0.10 -11.41
CA GLU A 50 -14.70 -0.64 -11.55
C GLU A 50 -15.02 -0.91 -13.02
N ARG A 51 -14.83 0.08 -13.89
CA ARG A 51 -15.09 -0.08 -15.33
C ARG A 51 -14.02 -0.92 -16.02
N ILE A 52 -12.74 -0.73 -15.67
CA ILE A 52 -11.62 -1.36 -16.38
C ILE A 52 -11.42 -2.82 -15.94
N ILE A 53 -11.48 -3.09 -14.64
CA ILE A 53 -11.15 -4.41 -14.08
C ILE A 53 -12.24 -5.00 -13.17
N GLY A 54 -13.38 -4.31 -13.00
CA GLY A 54 -14.48 -4.78 -12.15
C GLY A 54 -14.19 -4.70 -10.65
N LEU A 55 -13.17 -3.95 -10.23
CA LEU A 55 -12.81 -3.80 -8.81
C LEU A 55 -13.55 -2.60 -8.21
N THR A 56 -14.39 -2.85 -7.21
CA THR A 56 -15.15 -1.82 -6.50
C THR A 56 -15.01 -1.98 -4.97
N ALA A 57 -15.68 -1.10 -4.21
CA ALA A 57 -15.68 -1.14 -2.76
C ALA A 57 -17.11 -1.05 -2.19
N SER A 58 -17.38 -1.82 -1.14
CA SER A 58 -18.66 -1.83 -0.44
C SER A 58 -18.96 -0.51 0.27
N TYR A 59 -20.16 -0.40 0.88
CA TYR A 59 -20.50 0.75 1.71
C TYR A 59 -19.45 1.02 2.80
N HIS A 60 -18.92 -0.04 3.43
CA HIS A 60 -17.88 0.01 4.44
C HIS A 60 -16.44 0.01 3.89
N ASN A 61 -16.26 0.35 2.60
CA ASN A 61 -14.96 0.47 1.93
C ASN A 61 -14.16 -0.85 1.86
N ILE A 62 -14.84 -1.99 1.92
CA ILE A 62 -14.22 -3.31 1.70
C ILE A 62 -14.21 -3.62 0.21
N LEU A 63 -13.06 -4.03 -0.31
CA LEU A 63 -12.90 -4.40 -1.72
C LEU A 63 -13.79 -5.58 -2.13
N ILE A 64 -14.36 -5.47 -3.33
CA ILE A 64 -15.16 -6.49 -3.99
C ILE A 64 -14.61 -6.62 -5.43
N PRO A 65 -14.02 -7.78 -5.80
CA PRO A 65 -13.80 -8.99 -5.01
C PRO A 65 -12.89 -8.82 -3.77
N ARG A 66 -13.03 -9.71 -2.77
CA ARG A 66 -12.32 -9.57 -1.47
C ARG A 66 -10.82 -9.89 -1.52
N LYS A 67 -10.38 -10.73 -2.46
CA LYS A 67 -8.95 -11.06 -2.65
C LYS A 67 -8.33 -10.08 -3.63
N SER A 68 -8.30 -8.81 -3.24
CA SER A 68 -7.80 -7.72 -4.06
C SER A 68 -6.96 -6.79 -3.19
N VAL A 69 -5.98 -6.15 -3.81
CA VAL A 69 -5.07 -5.21 -3.17
C VAL A 69 -5.13 -3.90 -3.96
N THR A 70 -5.18 -2.80 -3.24
CA THR A 70 -5.02 -1.45 -3.79
C THR A 70 -4.00 -0.72 -2.94
N ALA A 71 -3.05 -0.06 -3.57
CA ALA A 71 -2.03 0.66 -2.85
C ALA A 71 -1.49 1.85 -3.64
N ILE A 72 -0.84 2.75 -2.91
CA ILE A 72 -0.16 3.93 -3.41
C ILE A 72 1.34 3.75 -3.13
N ILE A 73 2.17 3.99 -4.12
CA ILE A 73 3.63 3.98 -3.99
C ILE A 73 4.12 5.39 -4.28
N GLY A 74 4.80 6.00 -3.30
CA GLY A 74 5.39 7.33 -3.48
C GLY A 74 6.70 7.26 -4.25
N ILE A 75 6.89 8.11 -5.25
CA ILE A 75 8.18 8.29 -5.92
C ILE A 75 8.92 9.44 -5.24
N ILE A 76 10.18 9.23 -4.90
CA ILE A 76 11.00 10.15 -4.11
C ILE A 76 12.39 10.34 -4.73
N PRO A 77 13.08 11.45 -4.45
CA PRO A 77 14.49 11.60 -4.81
C PRO A 77 15.36 10.48 -4.22
N LYS A 78 16.37 10.03 -4.98
CA LYS A 78 17.22 8.88 -4.61
C LYS A 78 18.06 9.10 -3.34
N GLU A 79 18.34 10.34 -2.99
CA GLU A 79 19.04 10.72 -1.75
C GLU A 79 18.21 10.51 -0.48
N ILE A 80 16.89 10.32 -0.60
CA ILE A 80 16.03 10.04 0.55
C ILE A 80 16.21 8.57 0.98
N VAL A 81 16.68 8.38 2.21
CA VAL A 81 16.86 7.06 2.80
C VAL A 81 15.52 6.49 3.26
N VAL A 82 15.07 5.44 2.58
CA VAL A 82 13.95 4.62 3.04
C VAL A 82 14.48 3.66 4.09
N ASN A 83 14.12 3.89 5.36
CA ASN A 83 14.49 3.01 6.47
C ASN A 83 13.89 1.60 6.28
N LYS A 84 14.26 0.59 7.07
CA LYS A 84 13.48 -0.68 7.09
C LYS A 84 12.23 -0.53 7.95
N LYS A 85 11.12 -1.21 7.57
CA LYS A 85 9.91 -1.30 8.41
C LYS A 85 10.31 -1.90 9.76
N SER A 86 10.07 -1.18 10.85
CA SER A 86 10.23 -1.70 12.21
C SER A 86 9.09 -1.22 13.09
N CYS A 87 8.54 -2.14 13.90
CA CYS A 87 7.53 -1.77 14.88
C CYS A 87 8.02 -0.64 15.80
N SER A 88 9.31 -0.64 16.15
CA SER A 88 9.93 0.38 17.01
C SER A 88 9.88 1.81 16.46
N LYS A 89 9.75 2.00 15.15
CA LYS A 89 9.65 3.31 14.50
C LYS A 89 8.24 3.57 13.92
N CYS A 90 7.27 2.71 14.21
CA CYS A 90 5.90 2.84 13.72
C CYS A 90 5.10 3.82 14.59
N ASN A 91 4.40 4.76 13.97
CA ASN A 91 3.50 5.70 14.65
C ASN A 91 2.35 5.01 15.42
N LYS A 92 1.97 3.79 15.02
CA LYS A 92 0.96 2.95 15.70
C LYS A 92 1.55 1.99 16.74
N PHE A 93 2.82 2.13 17.12
CA PHE A 93 3.47 1.18 18.04
C PHE A 93 2.68 0.90 19.33
N SER A 94 2.07 1.93 19.92
CA SER A 94 1.30 1.83 21.18
C SER A 94 -0.09 1.19 21.01
N SER A 95 -0.72 1.36 19.84
CA SER A 95 -2.12 0.97 19.59
C SER A 95 -2.29 -0.17 18.56
N CYS A 96 -1.21 -0.62 17.92
CA CYS A 96 -1.25 -1.64 16.87
C CYS A 96 -1.73 -2.99 17.41
N LYS A 97 -2.84 -3.49 16.84
CA LYS A 97 -3.41 -4.79 17.19
C LYS A 97 -2.50 -5.96 16.78
N PHE A 98 -1.89 -5.90 15.58
CA PHE A 98 -0.96 -6.94 15.07
C PHE A 98 0.21 -7.16 16.03
N ARG A 99 0.82 -6.06 16.51
CA ARG A 99 1.87 -6.14 17.53
C ARG A 99 1.37 -6.78 18.82
N LYS A 100 0.17 -6.41 19.30
CA LYS A 100 -0.40 -6.93 20.56
C LYS A 100 -0.70 -8.42 20.50
N ILE A 101 -1.12 -8.93 19.34
CA ILE A 101 -1.43 -10.35 19.13
C ILE A 101 -0.23 -11.17 18.66
N GLY A 102 0.94 -10.54 18.47
CA GLY A 102 2.17 -11.21 18.05
C GLY A 102 2.22 -11.61 16.57
N GLU A 103 1.33 -11.05 15.74
CA GLU A 103 1.31 -11.30 14.30
C GLU A 103 2.21 -10.31 13.55
N ILE A 104 2.74 -10.76 12.42
CA ILE A 104 3.55 -9.93 11.52
C ILE A 104 2.63 -8.89 10.88
N CYS A 105 2.97 -7.63 11.06
CA CYS A 105 2.37 -6.54 10.30
C CYS A 105 3.05 -6.51 8.93
N GLU A 106 2.36 -6.98 7.89
CA GLU A 106 2.84 -6.92 6.49
C GLU A 106 2.79 -5.49 5.91
N TYR A 107 2.26 -4.55 6.69
CA TYR A 107 1.95 -3.17 6.29
C TYR A 107 2.82 -2.15 7.03
#